data_AF-A0A8G0ZX75-F1
#
_entry.id   AF-A0A8G0ZX75-F1
#
_cell.length_a   1.000
_cell.length_b   1.000
_cell.length_c   1.000
_cell.angle_alpha   90.00
_cell.angle_beta   90.00
_cell.angle_gamma   90.00
#
_symmetry.space_group_name_H-M   'P 1'
#
loop_
_entity.id
_entity.type
_entity.pdbx_description
1 polymer ?
#
loop_
_entity_poly.entity_id
_entity_poly.type
_entity_poly.pdbx_seq_one_letter_code
_entity_poly.pdbx_strand_id
1 'polypeptide(L)'
;MSRLLFIIAGALSVLAGLYALFNPFPATLVATVLAGWVFLIYAVLQVVAAFQAEGWGGRIWSILIGILAFIVGIEVLVNPLESVVTLTLMVAILFVASGVAKSIVSFQLKGGPLFWPVLISGVASLVLGLLILRHFPESSTWLLGFLLGVELLSNGIATLAFAWATRDRA
;
A
#
# COMPACT_ATOMS: atom_id res chain seq x y z
N MET A 1 -25.69 8.70 0.44
CA MET A 1 -24.38 9.37 0.28
C MET A 1 -24.51 10.37 -0.87
N SER A 2 -24.33 11.67 -0.65
CA SER A 2 -24.57 12.66 -1.70
C SER A 2 -23.51 12.55 -2.80
N ARG A 3 -23.96 12.49 -4.06
CA ARG A 3 -23.09 12.39 -5.27
C ARG A 3 -21.95 13.41 -5.28
N LEU A 4 -22.24 14.59 -4.75
CA LEU A 4 -21.29 15.68 -4.56
C LEU A 4 -20.04 15.26 -3.76
N LEU A 5 -20.19 14.41 -2.74
CA LEU A 5 -19.06 13.93 -1.94
C LEU A 5 -18.11 13.05 -2.75
N PHE A 6 -18.63 12.18 -3.63
CA PHE A 6 -17.79 11.34 -4.49
C PHE A 6 -17.02 12.17 -5.52
N ILE A 7 -17.67 13.19 -6.09
CA ILE A 7 -17.00 14.09 -7.04
C ILE A 7 -15.89 14.88 -6.34
N ILE A 8 -16.17 15.45 -5.17
CA ILE A 8 -15.18 16.20 -4.39
C ILE A 8 -14.02 15.29 -3.95
N ALA A 9 -14.31 14.13 -3.36
CA ALA A 9 -13.29 13.19 -2.92
C ALA A 9 -12.42 12.70 -4.09
N GLY A 10 -13.04 12.37 -5.23
CA GLY A 10 -12.33 11.95 -6.43
C GLY A 10 -11.44 13.05 -7.00
N ALA A 11 -11.95 14.28 -7.11
CA ALA A 11 -11.18 15.43 -7.58
C ALA A 11 -10.00 15.76 -6.64
N LEU A 12 -10.23 15.78 -5.33
CA LEU A 12 -9.18 16.00 -4.33
C LEU A 12 -8.10 14.91 -4.40
N SER A 13 -8.51 13.64 -4.55
CA SER A 13 -7.58 12.52 -4.67
C SER A 13 -6.73 12.62 -5.94
N VAL A 14 -7.32 13.01 -7.08
CA VAL A 14 -6.57 13.23 -8.33
C VAL A 14 -5.56 14.36 -8.17
N LEU A 15 -5.96 15.49 -7.59
CA LEU A 15 -5.08 16.64 -7.37
C LEU A 15 -3.94 16.31 -6.39
N ALA A 16 -4.25 15.63 -5.29
CA ALA A 16 -3.26 15.18 -4.33
C ALA A 16 -2.28 14.18 -4.96
N GLY A 17 -2.78 13.27 -5.80
CA GLY A 17 -1.96 12.30 -6.53
C GLY A 17 -1.02 12.97 -7.53
N LEU A 18 -1.51 13.94 -8.31
CA LEU A 18 -0.68 14.77 -9.21
C LEU A 18 0.40 15.51 -8.43
N TYR A 19 0.04 16.17 -7.33
CA TYR A 19 0.99 16.87 -6.48
C TYR A 19 2.07 15.93 -5.93
N ALA A 20 1.69 14.73 -5.49
CA ALA A 20 2.63 13.73 -4.99
C ALA A 20 3.61 13.24 -6.06
N LEU A 21 3.19 13.10 -7.32
CA LEU A 21 4.08 12.73 -8.42
C LEU A 21 5.08 13.83 -8.78
N PHE A 22 4.67 15.10 -8.73
CA PHE A 22 5.58 16.22 -9.00
C PHE A 22 6.54 16.52 -7.82
N ASN A 23 6.12 16.24 -6.59
CA ASN A 23 6.90 16.45 -5.38
C ASN A 23 6.95 15.16 -4.54
N PRO A 24 7.74 14.16 -4.97
CA PRO A 24 7.71 12.83 -4.36
C PRO A 24 8.33 12.77 -2.97
N PHE A 25 9.25 13.67 -2.62
CA PHE A 25 9.88 13.68 -1.30
C PHE A 25 8.89 14.05 -0.17
N PRO A 26 8.18 15.20 -0.21
CA PRO A 26 7.12 15.49 0.76
C PRO A 26 6.04 14.41 0.79
N ALA A 27 5.66 13.87 -0.37
CA ALA A 27 4.68 12.79 -0.46
C ALA A 27 5.16 11.50 0.22
N THR A 28 6.44 11.19 0.16
CA THR A 28 7.05 10.04 0.86
C THR A 28 6.94 10.19 2.37
N LEU A 29 7.16 11.40 2.90
CA LEU A 29 6.96 11.66 4.33
C LEU A 29 5.50 11.48 4.74
N VAL A 30 4.57 12.01 3.94
CA VAL A 30 3.13 11.83 4.18
C VAL A 30 2.75 10.34 4.15
N ALA A 31 3.19 9.60 3.14
CA ALA A 31 2.95 8.16 3.02
C ALA A 31 3.48 7.40 4.24
N THR A 32 4.67 7.77 4.73
CA THR A 32 5.30 7.17 5.90
C THR A 32 4.51 7.44 7.17
N VAL A 33 4.10 8.69 7.40
CA VAL A 33 3.27 9.05 8.56
C VAL A 33 1.93 8.33 8.51
N LEU A 34 1.28 8.25 7.34
CA LEU A 34 0.05 7.48 7.15
C LEU A 34 0.26 6.00 7.48
N ALA A 35 1.37 5.40 7.05
CA ALA A 35 1.71 4.02 7.39
C ALA A 35 1.85 3.84 8.92
N GLY A 36 2.50 4.77 9.62
CA GLY A 36 2.61 4.77 11.08
C GLY A 36 1.24 4.74 11.76
N TRP A 37 0.32 5.61 11.33
CA TRP A 37 -1.07 5.62 11.83
C TRP A 37 -1.81 4.31 11.52
N VAL A 38 -1.63 3.75 10.32
CA VAL A 38 -2.23 2.45 9.95
C VAL A 38 -1.71 1.34 10.87
N PHE A 39 -0.42 1.31 11.19
CA PHE A 39 0.14 0.33 12.14
C PHE A 39 -0.44 0.49 13.54
N LEU A 40 -0.64 1.72 14.03
CA LEU A 40 -1.28 1.95 15.32
C LEU A 40 -2.75 1.53 15.33
N ILE A 41 -3.50 1.82 14.27
CA ILE A 41 -4.89 1.37 14.14
C ILE A 41 -4.92 -0.16 14.11
N TYR A 42 -4.03 -0.79 13.34
CA TYR A 42 -3.91 -2.24 13.27
C TYR A 42 -3.57 -2.86 14.63
N ALA A 43 -2.71 -2.22 15.43
CA ALA A 43 -2.42 -2.64 16.79
C ALA A 43 -3.68 -2.65 17.68
N VAL A 44 -4.50 -1.61 17.60
CA VAL A 44 -5.79 -1.54 18.31
C VAL A 44 -6.75 -2.64 17.84
N LEU A 45 -6.85 -2.86 16.54
CA LEU A 45 -7.66 -3.95 15.98
C LEU A 45 -7.20 -5.32 16.47
N GLN A 46 -5.90 -5.53 16.63
CA GLN A 46 -5.35 -6.78 17.17
C GLN A 46 -5.66 -6.99 18.65
N VAL A 47 -5.70 -5.92 19.45
CA VAL A 47 -6.19 -6.00 20.82
C VAL A 47 -7.65 -6.43 20.84
N VAL A 48 -8.49 -5.86 19.97
CA VAL A 48 -9.90 -6.28 19.83
C VAL A 48 -10.00 -7.75 19.40
N ALA A 49 -9.19 -8.18 18.42
CA ALA A 49 -9.15 -9.56 17.96
C ALA A 49 -8.73 -10.55 19.07
N ALA A 50 -7.81 -10.16 19.96
CA ALA A 50 -7.40 -10.98 21.09
C ALA A 50 -8.55 -11.28 22.07
N PHE A 51 -9.50 -10.35 22.22
CA PHE A 51 -10.70 -10.57 23.03
C PHE A 51 -11.72 -11.48 22.35
N GLN A 52 -11.78 -11.48 21.02
CA GLN A 52 -12.70 -12.29 20.22
C GLN A 52 -12.15 -13.69 19.91
N ALA A 53 -10.84 -13.92 20.06
CA ALA A 53 -10.21 -15.19 19.75
C ALA A 53 -10.69 -16.32 20.68
N GLU A 54 -11.15 -17.42 20.08
CA GLU A 54 -11.44 -18.66 20.79
C GLU A 54 -10.14 -19.41 21.09
N GLY A 55 -9.83 -19.59 22.38
CA GLY A 55 -8.64 -20.29 22.85
C GLY A 55 -7.41 -19.40 23.10
N TRP A 56 -6.50 -19.92 23.93
CA TRP A 56 -5.33 -19.19 24.42
C TRP A 56 -4.30 -18.88 23.33
N GLY A 57 -4.13 -19.79 22.35
CA GLY A 57 -3.16 -19.62 21.27
C GLY A 57 -3.46 -18.40 20.40
N GLY A 58 -4.69 -18.27 19.91
CA GLY A 58 -5.12 -17.14 19.08
C GLY A 58 -5.01 -15.81 19.83
N ARG A 59 -5.44 -15.79 21.11
CA ARG A 59 -5.35 -14.60 21.96
C ARG A 59 -3.91 -14.11 22.14
N ILE A 60 -2.98 -15.00 22.50
CA ILE A 60 -1.56 -14.64 22.69
C ILE A 60 -0.97 -14.13 21.37
N TRP A 61 -1.25 -14.81 20.26
CA TRP A 61 -0.74 -14.41 18.94
C TRP A 61 -1.22 -13.02 18.53
N SER A 62 -2.52 -12.72 18.69
CA SER A 62 -3.06 -11.39 18.43
C SER A 62 -2.40 -10.31 19.29
N ILE A 63 -2.20 -10.56 20.59
CA ILE A 63 -1.52 -9.61 21.48
C ILE A 63 -0.07 -9.36 21.02
N LEU A 64 0.69 -10.41 20.69
CA LEU A 64 2.07 -10.27 20.24
C LEU A 64 2.17 -9.45 18.95
N ILE A 65 1.32 -9.73 17.97
CA ILE A 65 1.26 -8.95 16.73
C ILE A 65 0.83 -7.51 17.01
N GLY A 66 -0.14 -7.30 17.90
CA GLY A 66 -0.59 -5.97 18.30
C GLY A 66 0.52 -5.13 18.93
N ILE A 67 1.29 -5.71 19.84
CA ILE A 67 2.45 -5.05 20.47
C ILE A 67 3.51 -4.71 19.42
N LEU A 68 3.84 -5.65 18.52
CA LEU A 68 4.81 -5.41 17.46
C LEU A 68 4.35 -4.26 16.54
N ALA A 69 3.09 -4.29 16.11
CA ALA A 69 2.51 -3.24 15.28
C ALA A 69 2.50 -1.87 15.99
N PHE A 70 2.23 -1.85 17.30
CA PHE A 70 2.29 -0.63 18.10
C PHE A 70 3.71 -0.05 18.13
N ILE A 71 4.72 -0.87 18.42
CA ILE A 71 6.13 -0.45 18.46
C ILE A 71 6.55 0.10 17.09
N VAL A 72 6.27 -0.63 16.01
CA VAL A 72 6.57 -0.18 14.64
C VAL A 72 5.83 1.12 14.32
N GLY A 73 4.55 1.23 14.65
CA GLY A 73 3.76 2.43 14.40
C GLY A 73 4.30 3.66 15.14
N ILE A 74 4.70 3.51 16.40
CA ILE A 74 5.32 4.61 17.17
C ILE A 74 6.68 4.99 16.59
N GLU A 75 7.54 4.02 16.27
CA GLU A 75 8.87 4.27 15.68
C GLU A 75 8.75 5.08 14.37
N VAL A 76 7.83 4.67 13.50
CA VAL A 76 7.53 5.35 12.23
C VAL A 76 7.11 6.81 12.43
N LEU A 77 6.33 7.10 13.48
CA LEU A 77 5.86 8.45 13.76
C LEU A 77 6.89 9.33 14.46
N VAL A 78 7.79 8.73 15.26
CA VAL A 78 8.84 9.47 15.97
C VAL A 78 10.00 9.82 15.05
N ASN A 79 10.46 8.88 14.21
CA ASN A 79 11.60 9.07 13.31
C ASN A 79 11.26 8.76 11.84
N PRO A 80 10.30 9.46 11.22
CA PRO A 80 9.81 9.12 9.88
C PRO A 80 10.91 9.11 8.81
N LEU A 81 11.96 9.93 8.93
CA LEU A 81 13.07 9.94 7.98
C LEU A 81 13.87 8.63 7.96
N GLU A 82 14.07 8.03 9.13
CA GLU A 82 14.73 6.73 9.24
C GLU A 82 13.79 5.61 8.77
N SER A 83 12.52 5.69 9.17
CA SER A 83 11.53 4.68 8.83
C SER A 83 11.20 4.64 7.33
N VAL A 84 11.35 5.75 6.59
CA VAL A 84 11.27 5.77 5.11
C VAL A 84 12.21 4.72 4.48
N VAL A 85 13.43 4.61 5.01
CA VAL A 85 14.45 3.67 4.52
C VAL A 85 14.00 2.24 4.77
N THR A 86 13.56 1.94 5.98
CA THR A 86 13.08 0.60 6.39
C THR A 86 11.83 0.18 5.62
N LEU A 87 10.83 1.06 5.52
CA LEU A 87 9.60 0.81 4.77
C LEU A 87 9.88 0.62 3.28
N THR A 88 10.83 1.36 2.70
CA THR A 88 11.26 1.17 1.32
C THR A 88 11.85 -0.21 1.09
N LEU A 89 12.70 -0.71 1.99
CA LEU A 89 13.23 -2.07 1.91
C LEU A 89 12.11 -3.11 2.00
N MET A 90 11.17 -2.94 2.93
CA MET A 90 10.01 -3.82 3.05
C MET A 90 9.22 -3.87 1.74
N VAL A 91 8.91 -2.70 1.16
CA VAL A 91 8.21 -2.59 -0.13
C VAL A 91 9.00 -3.28 -1.25
N ALA A 92 10.31 -3.06 -1.33
CA ALA A 92 11.15 -3.70 -2.34
C ALA A 92 11.13 -5.23 -2.24
N ILE A 93 11.26 -5.76 -1.02
CA ILE A 93 11.18 -7.20 -0.73
C ILE A 93 9.79 -7.74 -1.10
N LEU A 94 8.73 -7.02 -0.77
CA LEU A 94 7.36 -7.40 -1.13
C LEU A 94 7.15 -7.42 -2.65
N PHE A 95 7.72 -6.47 -3.40
CA PHE A 95 7.68 -6.48 -4.87
C PHE A 95 8.41 -7.69 -5.45
N VAL A 96 9.60 -8.02 -4.93
CA VAL A 96 10.35 -9.22 -5.34
C VAL A 96 9.56 -10.49 -5.02
N ALA A 97 9.09 -10.65 -3.77
CA ALA A 97 8.34 -11.82 -3.32
C ALA A 97 7.04 -11.99 -4.12
N SER A 98 6.29 -10.90 -4.33
CA SER A 98 5.08 -10.89 -5.15
C SER A 98 5.39 -11.24 -6.61
N GLY A 99 6.46 -10.70 -7.16
CA GLY A 99 6.92 -11.00 -8.52
C GLY A 99 7.22 -12.48 -8.71
N VAL A 100 8.01 -13.06 -7.79
CA VAL A 100 8.32 -14.50 -7.77
C VAL A 100 7.04 -15.33 -7.64
N ALA A 101 6.18 -15.01 -6.68
CA ALA A 101 4.93 -15.74 -6.46
C ALA A 101 4.01 -15.71 -7.70
N LYS A 102 3.80 -14.54 -8.30
CA LYS A 102 3.00 -14.38 -9.52
C LYS A 102 3.62 -15.12 -10.70
N SER A 103 4.94 -15.08 -10.86
CA SER A 103 5.62 -15.86 -11.90
C SER A 103 5.40 -17.35 -11.72
N ILE A 104 5.53 -17.89 -10.50
CA ILE A 104 5.25 -19.30 -10.21
C ILE A 104 3.78 -19.65 -10.52
N VAL A 105 2.83 -18.84 -10.04
CA VAL A 105 1.39 -19.04 -10.28
C VAL A 105 1.05 -18.96 -11.77
N SER A 106 1.70 -18.09 -12.54
CA SER A 106 1.46 -17.97 -13.97
C SER A 106 1.71 -19.29 -14.70
N PHE A 107 2.74 -20.06 -14.32
CA PHE A 107 3.02 -21.36 -14.91
C PHE A 107 1.95 -22.41 -14.61
N GLN A 108 1.21 -22.27 -13.51
CA GLN A 108 0.06 -23.14 -13.19
C GLN A 108 -1.17 -22.80 -14.03
N LEU A 109 -1.28 -21.55 -14.50
CA LEU A 109 -2.35 -21.05 -15.36
C LEU A 109 -2.05 -21.20 -16.86
N LYS A 110 -0.98 -21.92 -17.21
CA LYS A 110 -0.51 -22.09 -18.58
C LYS A 110 -1.63 -22.68 -19.46
N GLY A 111 -1.92 -22.00 -20.56
CA GLY A 111 -3.00 -22.36 -21.49
C GLY A 111 -4.36 -21.69 -21.22
N GLY A 112 -4.50 -20.95 -20.11
CA GLY A 112 -5.68 -20.14 -19.83
C GLY A 112 -5.52 -18.65 -20.24
N PRO A 113 -6.62 -17.89 -20.32
CA PRO A 113 -6.59 -16.46 -20.68
C PRO A 113 -5.82 -15.59 -19.67
N LEU A 114 -5.65 -16.07 -18.43
CA LEU A 114 -4.92 -15.35 -17.38
C LEU A 114 -3.39 -15.59 -17.40
N PHE A 115 -2.88 -16.50 -18.24
CA PHE A 115 -1.44 -16.82 -18.27
C PHE A 115 -0.58 -15.56 -18.50
N TRP A 116 -0.82 -14.87 -19.62
CA TRP A 116 -0.04 -13.71 -20.04
C TRP A 116 -0.16 -12.51 -19.08
N PRO A 117 -1.36 -12.09 -18.65
CA PRO A 117 -1.50 -10.98 -17.71
C PRO A 117 -0.77 -11.23 -16.38
N VAL A 118 -0.90 -12.44 -15.82
CA VAL A 118 -0.27 -12.78 -14.53
C VAL A 118 1.25 -12.87 -14.65
N LEU A 119 1.76 -13.47 -15.73
CA LEU A 119 3.20 -13.54 -15.98
C LEU A 119 3.82 -12.15 -16.13
N ILE A 120 3.22 -11.29 -16.97
CA ILE A 120 3.70 -9.92 -17.18
C ILE A 120 3.67 -9.13 -15.87
N SER A 121 2.60 -9.24 -15.08
CA SER A 121 2.51 -8.60 -13.77
C SER A 121 3.60 -9.11 -12.82
N GLY A 122 3.86 -10.42 -12.81
CA GLY A 122 4.91 -11.03 -11.97
C GLY A 122 6.31 -10.56 -12.35
N VAL A 123 6.65 -10.61 -13.64
CA VAL A 123 7.94 -10.12 -14.13
C VAL A 123 8.10 -8.63 -13.86
N ALA A 124 7.07 -7.82 -14.11
CA ALA A 124 7.10 -6.38 -13.83
C ALA A 124 7.33 -6.10 -12.33
N SER A 125 6.59 -6.78 -11.44
CA SER A 125 6.78 -6.65 -9.99
C SER A 125 8.21 -7.04 -9.56
N LEU A 126 8.75 -8.12 -10.12
CA LEU A 126 10.11 -8.59 -9.82
C LEU A 126 11.17 -7.58 -10.29
N VAL A 127 11.02 -7.06 -11.52
CA VAL A 127 11.92 -6.03 -12.07
C VAL A 127 11.87 -4.77 -11.22
N LEU A 128 10.68 -4.28 -10.86
CA LEU A 128 10.54 -3.10 -9.99
C LEU A 128 11.23 -3.32 -8.64
N GLY A 129 10.98 -4.45 -7.98
CA GLY A 129 11.62 -4.79 -6.71
C GLY A 129 13.15 -4.82 -6.80
N LEU A 130 13.70 -5.45 -7.83
CA LEU A 130 15.15 -5.49 -8.06
C LEU A 130 15.75 -4.12 -8.40
N LEU A 131 15.04 -3.29 -9.17
CA LEU A 131 15.47 -1.93 -9.50
C LEU A 131 15.54 -1.06 -8.24
N ILE A 132 14.55 -1.17 -7.35
CA ILE A 132 14.55 -0.47 -6.07
C ILE A 132 15.76 -0.90 -5.24
N LEU A 133 15.99 -2.21 -5.08
CA LEU A 133 17.13 -2.72 -4.30
C LEU A 133 18.49 -2.28 -4.86
N ARG A 134 18.62 -2.12 -6.18
CA ARG A 134 19.87 -1.64 -6.81
C ARG A 134 20.18 -0.17 -6.54
N HIS A 135 19.16 0.68 -6.43
CA HIS A 135 19.32 2.11 -6.17
C HIS A 135 19.09 2.47 -4.69
N PHE A 136 19.02 1.47 -3.82
CA PHE A 136 18.87 1.68 -2.40
C PHE A 136 20.19 2.20 -1.79
N PRO A 137 20.17 3.21 -0.88
CA PRO A 137 19.01 3.82 -0.22
C PRO A 137 18.43 5.06 -0.92
N GLU A 138 19.00 5.52 -2.03
CA GLU A 138 18.55 6.73 -2.75
C GLU A 138 17.06 6.64 -3.16
N SER A 139 16.61 5.44 -3.58
CA SER A 139 15.21 5.16 -3.93
C SER A 139 14.22 5.46 -2.81
N SER A 140 14.66 5.44 -1.55
CA SER A 140 13.78 5.67 -0.40
C SER A 140 13.20 7.09 -0.36
N THR A 141 13.90 8.06 -0.93
CA THR A 141 13.50 9.47 -0.92
C THR A 141 12.26 9.77 -1.74
N TRP A 142 11.94 8.95 -2.74
CA TRP A 142 10.86 9.21 -3.69
C TRP A 142 9.87 8.06 -3.85
N LEU A 143 10.25 6.82 -3.53
CA LEU A 143 9.45 5.64 -3.85
C LEU A 143 8.07 5.65 -3.19
N LEU A 144 8.00 5.83 -1.87
CA LEU A 144 6.73 5.74 -1.15
C LEU A 144 5.77 6.85 -1.57
N GLY A 145 6.29 8.05 -1.84
CA GLY A 145 5.51 9.17 -2.35
C GLY A 145 5.02 8.95 -3.78
N PHE A 146 5.85 8.35 -4.63
CA PHE A 146 5.44 7.95 -5.97
C PHE A 146 4.32 6.90 -5.92
N LEU A 147 4.47 5.86 -5.10
CA LEU A 147 3.44 4.83 -4.91
C LEU A 147 2.14 5.43 -4.37
N LEU A 148 2.23 6.32 -3.37
CA LEU A 148 1.07 7.04 -2.84
C LEU A 148 0.41 7.90 -3.94
N GLY A 149 1.19 8.60 -4.76
CA GLY A 149 0.68 9.42 -5.85
C GLY A 149 -0.09 8.61 -6.89
N VAL A 150 0.48 7.47 -7.32
CA VAL A 150 -0.19 6.53 -8.24
C VAL A 150 -1.48 5.99 -7.62
N GLU A 151 -1.45 5.61 -6.35
CA GLU A 151 -2.63 5.09 -5.63
C GLU A 151 -3.74 6.15 -5.53
N LEU A 152 -3.41 7.39 -5.17
CA LEU A 152 -4.35 8.50 -5.09
C LEU A 152 -4.94 8.86 -6.46
N LEU A 153 -4.15 8.81 -7.53
CA LEU A 153 -4.65 9.00 -8.89
C LEU A 153 -5.62 7.88 -9.28
N SER A 154 -5.23 6.63 -9.06
CA SER A 154 -6.04 5.45 -9.37
C SER A 154 -7.39 5.50 -8.64
N ASN A 155 -7.36 5.71 -7.32
CA ASN A 155 -8.57 5.83 -6.51
C ASN A 155 -9.41 7.05 -6.88
N GLY A 156 -8.77 8.18 -7.21
CA GLY A 156 -9.47 9.39 -7.62
C GLY A 156 -10.23 9.21 -8.93
N ILE A 157 -9.56 8.65 -9.95
CA ILE A 157 -10.17 8.35 -11.25
C ILE A 157 -11.30 7.32 -11.09
N ALA A 158 -11.08 6.24 -10.34
CA ALA A 158 -12.10 5.24 -10.08
C ALA A 158 -13.34 5.86 -9.40
N THR A 159 -13.14 6.67 -8.37
CA THR A 159 -14.23 7.33 -7.62
C THR A 159 -15.03 8.29 -8.51
N LEU A 160 -14.36 9.06 -9.37
CA LEU A 160 -15.01 9.92 -10.36
C LEU A 160 -15.81 9.11 -11.39
N ALA A 161 -15.23 8.01 -11.90
CA ALA A 161 -15.93 7.11 -12.81
C ALA A 161 -17.19 6.50 -12.18
N PHE A 162 -17.12 6.10 -10.90
CA PHE A 162 -18.30 5.63 -10.16
C PHE A 162 -19.36 6.73 -9.97
N ALA A 163 -18.94 7.97 -9.68
CA ALA A 163 -19.86 9.09 -9.57
C ALA A 163 -20.60 9.39 -10.89
N TRP A 164 -19.93 9.22 -12.03
CA TRP A 164 -20.54 9.35 -13.35
C TRP A 164 -21.44 8.15 -13.70
N ALA A 165 -21.01 6.91 -13.46
CA ALA A 165 -21.83 5.73 -13.75
C ALA A 165 -23.13 5.70 -12.93
N THR A 166 -23.12 6.27 -11.72
CA THR A 166 -24.33 6.41 -10.90
C THR A 166 -25.20 7.59 -11.31
N ARG A 167 -24.71 8.52 -12.16
CA ARG A 167 -25.51 9.59 -12.79
C ARG A 167 -26.47 9.01 -13.83
N ASP A 168 -25.99 8.11 -14.69
CA ASP A 168 -26.75 7.60 -15.84
C ASP A 168 -27.92 6.67 -15.46
N ARG A 169 -28.00 6.27 -14.18
CA ARG A 169 -29.04 5.35 -13.66
C ARG A 169 -30.15 6.03 -12.86
N ALA A 170 -30.16 7.37 -12.73
CA ALA A 170 -31.24 8.11 -12.07
C ALA A 170 -31.73 9.28 -12.93
#